data_AF-A0A7J4E4G2-F1
#
_entry.id   AF-A0A7J4E4G2-F1
#
_cell.length_a   1.000
_cell.length_b   1.000
_cell.length_c   1.000
_cell.angle_alpha   90.00
_cell.angle_beta   90.00
_cell.angle_gamma   90.00
#
_symmetry.space_group_name_H-M   'P 1'
#
loop_
_entity.id
_entity.type
_entity.pdbx_description
1 polymer ?
#
loop_
_entity_poly.entity_id
_entity_poly.type
_entity_poly.pdbx_seq_one_letter_code
_entity_poly.pdbx_strand_id
1 'polypeptide(L)'
;MEPDLKNLGKVKISAEPFKEKTDYYIEVEKPVLMAGFIEKKSLETDLSEKERGLFGTRQPVITSIDSRRVVLRVPSSDPGVCRRYVAYFLKLLDSTY
;
A
#
# COMPACT_ATOMS: atom_id res chain seq x y z
N MET A 1 -6.70 -14.81 4.62
CA MET A 1 -5.62 -15.43 3.83
C MET A 1 -4.47 -14.45 3.88
N GLU A 2 -3.45 -14.73 4.68
CA GLU A 2 -2.27 -13.87 4.85
C GLU A 2 -1.27 -14.23 3.74
N PRO A 3 -0.97 -13.32 2.78
CA PRO A 3 0.03 -13.61 1.77
C PRO A 3 1.42 -13.66 2.42
N ASP A 4 2.17 -14.71 2.11
CA ASP A 4 3.60 -14.82 2.45
C ASP A 4 4.41 -14.28 1.26
N LEU A 5 5.10 -13.17 1.51
CA LEU A 5 5.85 -12.44 0.50
C LEU A 5 7.35 -12.59 0.79
N LYS A 6 8.16 -12.80 -0.25
CA LYS A 6 9.58 -13.17 -0.12
C LYS A 6 10.35 -12.20 0.79
N ASN A 7 9.99 -10.93 0.72
CA ASN A 7 10.74 -9.80 1.29
C ASN A 7 10.01 -9.06 2.39
N LEU A 8 8.70 -9.24 2.49
CA LEU A 8 7.87 -8.71 3.58
C LEU A 8 7.59 -9.76 4.66
N GLY A 9 7.77 -11.05 4.34
CA GLY A 9 7.32 -12.18 5.15
C GLY A 9 5.80 -12.28 5.15
N LYS A 10 5.23 -12.75 6.25
CA LYS A 10 3.78 -12.78 6.44
C LYS A 10 3.22 -11.37 6.47
N VAL A 11 2.17 -11.14 5.68
CA VAL A 11 1.47 -9.86 5.64
C VAL A 11 0.06 -9.99 6.19
N LYS A 12 -0.26 -9.14 7.16
CA LYS A 12 -1.62 -8.93 7.66
C LYS A 12 -2.18 -7.66 7.06
N ILE A 13 -3.38 -7.78 6.51
CA ILE A 13 -4.11 -6.67 5.89
C ILE A 13 -5.48 -6.61 6.54
N SER A 14 -5.82 -5.46 7.10
CA SER A 14 -7.19 -5.14 7.49
C SER A 14 -7.64 -3.87 6.78
N ALA A 15 -8.93 -3.76 6.51
CA ALA A 15 -9.49 -2.68 5.72
C ALA A 15 -10.69 -2.07 6.45
N GLU A 16 -10.70 -0.76 6.56
CA GLU A 16 -11.80 0.03 7.09
C GLU A 16 -12.37 0.90 5.95
N PRO A 17 -13.49 0.49 5.34
CA PRO A 17 -14.13 1.25 4.28
C PRO A 17 -14.91 2.45 4.85
N PHE A 18 -14.80 3.58 4.16
CA PHE A 18 -15.56 4.80 4.38
C PHE A 18 -16.26 5.20 3.08
N LYS A 19 -17.14 6.22 3.15
CA LYS A 19 -17.98 6.64 2.03
C LYS A 19 -17.19 6.98 0.75
N GLU A 20 -16.00 7.56 0.88
CA GLU A 20 -15.17 8.04 -0.24
C GLU A 20 -13.75 7.49 -0.27
N LYS A 21 -13.40 6.61 0.69
CA LYS A 21 -12.05 6.11 0.86
C LYS A 21 -12.07 4.76 1.58
N THR A 22 -10.98 4.03 1.52
CA THR A 22 -10.76 2.83 2.33
C THR A 22 -9.38 2.94 2.95
N ASP A 23 -9.32 2.86 4.28
CA ASP A 23 -8.05 2.85 5.01
C ASP A 23 -7.61 1.39 5.20
N TYR A 24 -6.46 1.03 4.65
CA TYR A 24 -5.86 -0.30 4.76
C TYR A 24 -4.73 -0.27 5.78
N TYR A 25 -4.81 -1.10 6.81
CA TYR A 25 -3.76 -1.30 7.79
C TYR A 25 -2.96 -2.53 7.38
N ILE A 26 -1.70 -2.29 7.03
CA ILE A 26 -0.78 -3.32 6.54
C ILE A 26 0.30 -3.51 7.59
N GLU A 27 0.39 -4.73 8.12
CA GLU A 27 1.47 -5.17 9.00
C GLU A 27 2.27 -6.27 8.30
N VAL A 28 3.59 -6.13 8.31
CA VAL A 28 4.54 -7.08 7.73
C VAL A 28 5.44 -7.67 8.80
N GLU A 29 5.90 -8.90 8.60
CA GLU A 29 6.80 -9.57 9.54
C GLU A 29 8.21 -8.94 9.55
N LYS A 30 8.73 -8.60 8.37
CA LYS A 30 10.08 -8.04 8.21
C LYS A 30 10.07 -6.51 8.40
N PRO A 31 11.02 -5.92 9.15
CA PRO A 31 11.02 -4.48 9.46
C PRO A 31 11.53 -3.62 8.30
N VAL A 32 10.79 -3.59 7.19
CA VAL A 32 11.19 -2.96 5.91
C VAL A 32 10.41 -1.70 5.53
N LEU A 33 9.41 -1.30 6.32
CA LEU A 33 8.50 -0.18 6.04
C LEU A 33 8.96 1.16 6.61
N MET A 34 10.23 1.52 6.43
CA MET A 34 10.71 2.84 6.90
C MET A 34 10.17 3.97 6.01
N ALA A 35 9.70 5.07 6.63
CA ALA A 35 9.03 6.18 5.93
C ALA A 35 9.82 6.73 4.72
N GLY A 36 11.12 6.97 4.88
CA GLY A 36 11.97 7.45 3.79
C GLY A 36 12.19 6.44 2.67
N PHE A 37 11.99 5.14 2.92
CA PHE A 37 12.10 4.11 1.90
C PHE A 37 10.85 4.06 1.02
N ILE A 38 9.66 4.20 1.61
CA ILE A 38 8.40 4.25 0.88
C ILE A 38 8.34 5.50 0.01
N GLU A 39 8.70 6.67 0.54
CA GLU A 39 8.75 7.92 -0.22
C GLU A 39 9.73 7.82 -1.40
N LYS A 40 10.94 7.29 -1.16
CA LYS A 40 11.92 7.04 -2.23
C LYS A 40 11.36 6.10 -3.30
N LYS A 41 10.61 5.06 -2.91
CA LYS A 41 10.01 4.11 -3.86
C LYS A 41 8.85 4.68 -4.65
N SER A 42 8.01 5.51 -4.04
CA SER A 42 6.97 6.25 -4.76
C SER A 42 7.56 7.17 -5.84
N LEU A 43 8.78 7.67 -5.64
CA LEU A 43 9.52 8.48 -6.61
C LEU A 43 10.28 7.64 -7.66
N GLU A 44 10.82 6.48 -7.28
CA GLU A 44 11.58 5.58 -8.17
C GLU A 44 10.71 4.71 -9.08
N THR A 45 9.39 4.67 -8.87
CA THR A 45 8.48 3.78 -9.60
C THR A 45 7.33 4.53 -10.26
N ASP A 46 6.69 3.93 -11.26
CA ASP A 46 5.49 4.47 -11.93
C ASP A 46 4.24 4.49 -11.02
N LEU A 47 4.41 4.43 -9.70
CA LEU A 47 3.33 4.49 -8.72
C LEU A 47 2.47 5.74 -8.95
N SER A 48 3.13 6.89 -9.14
CA SER A 48 2.47 8.18 -9.36
C SER A 48 1.63 8.19 -10.66
N GLU A 49 2.10 7.56 -11.73
CA GLU A 49 1.36 7.49 -13.00
C GLU A 49 0.16 6.55 -12.86
N LYS A 50 0.35 5.40 -12.21
CA LYS A 50 -0.72 4.42 -11.99
C LYS A 50 -1.80 4.93 -11.03
N GLU A 51 -1.41 5.69 -10.01
CA GLU A 51 -2.33 6.36 -9.10
C GLU A 51 -3.16 7.43 -9.82
N ARG A 52 -2.53 8.24 -10.68
CA ARG A 52 -3.24 9.21 -11.51
C ARG A 52 -4.22 8.51 -12.46
N GLY A 53 -3.85 7.36 -13.03
CA GLY A 53 -4.75 6.58 -13.89
C GLY A 53 -5.93 5.94 -13.15
N LEU A 54 -5.75 5.52 -11.90
CA LEU A 54 -6.78 4.85 -11.10
C LEU A 54 -7.69 5.82 -10.35
N PHE A 55 -7.15 6.97 -9.91
CA PHE A 55 -7.82 7.86 -8.95
C PHE A 55 -7.86 9.33 -9.40
N GLY A 56 -7.31 9.65 -10.58
CA GLY A 56 -7.32 11.01 -11.12
C GLY A 56 -6.52 11.98 -10.26
N THR A 57 -7.20 12.98 -9.71
CA THR A 57 -6.60 14.00 -8.83
C THR A 57 -6.56 13.59 -7.35
N ARG A 58 -7.26 12.52 -6.96
CA ARG A 58 -7.27 12.03 -5.57
C ARG A 58 -6.13 11.03 -5.41
N GLN A 59 -5.05 11.40 -4.74
CA GLN A 59 -3.93 10.48 -4.54
C GLN A 59 -4.11 9.62 -3.28
N PRO A 60 -3.68 8.35 -3.31
CA PRO A 60 -3.51 7.55 -2.11
C PRO A 60 -2.53 8.19 -1.14
N VAL A 61 -2.77 8.02 0.15
CA VAL A 61 -1.89 8.54 1.20
C VAL A 61 -1.30 7.36 1.95
N ILE A 62 0.02 7.33 2.06
CA ILE A 62 0.74 6.30 2.82
C ILE A 62 1.26 6.93 4.10
N THR A 63 0.85 6.41 5.24
CA THR A 63 1.32 6.85 6.56
C THR A 63 2.10 5.72 7.20
N SER A 64 3.40 5.91 7.39
CA SER A 64 4.23 4.94 8.10
C SER A 64 4.06 5.10 9.60
N ILE A 65 3.75 4.02 10.30
CA ILE A 65 3.64 4.00 11.77
C ILE A 65 4.98 3.62 12.37
N ASP A 66 5.54 2.50 11.90
CA ASP A 66 6.83 1.96 12.31
C ASP A 66 7.43 1.14 11.16
N SER A 67 8.58 0.49 11.38
CA SER A 67 9.27 -0.30 10.35
C SER A 67 8.49 -1.55 9.89
N ARG A 68 7.37 -1.89 10.51
CA ARG A 68 6.53 -3.05 10.18
C ARG A 68 5.09 -2.70 9.86
N ARG A 69 4.65 -1.48 10.13
CA ARG A 69 3.24 -1.08 10.01
C ARG A 69 3.07 0.20 9.21
N VAL A 70 2.16 0.15 8.25
CA VAL A 70 1.72 1.32 7.46
C VAL A 70 0.21 1.37 7.35
N VAL A 71 -0.31 2.58 7.20
CA VAL A 71 -1.69 2.84 6.81
C VAL A 71 -1.69 3.33 5.38
N LEU A 72 -2.37 2.62 4.50
CA LEU A 72 -2.59 2.98 3.12
C LEU A 72 -4.04 3.46 2.94
N ARG A 73 -4.23 4.76 2.80
CA ARG A 73 -5.53 5.36 2.49
C ARG A 73 -5.72 5.39 0.98
N VAL A 74 -6.68 4.60 0.50
CA VAL A 74 -7.07 4.55 -0.91
C VAL A 74 -8.31 5.43 -1.11
N PRO A 75 -8.31 6.40 -2.05
CA PRO A 75 -9.44 7.31 -2.25
C PRO A 75 -10.52 6.67 -3.13
N SER A 76 -10.94 5.46 -2.75
CA SER A 76 -12.00 4.69 -3.40
C SER A 76 -12.71 3.82 -2.38
N SER A 77 -14.01 3.62 -2.59
CA SER A 77 -14.83 2.61 -1.92
C SER A 77 -15.17 1.44 -2.85
N ASP A 78 -14.73 1.48 -4.12
CA ASP A 78 -14.91 0.36 -5.04
C ASP A 78 -13.96 -0.79 -4.67
N PRO A 79 -14.48 -1.97 -4.30
CA PRO A 79 -13.67 -3.09 -3.81
C PRO A 79 -12.75 -3.66 -4.91
N GLY A 80 -13.13 -3.55 -6.18
CA GLY A 80 -12.32 -4.01 -7.31
C GLY A 80 -11.07 -3.15 -7.51
N VAL A 81 -11.25 -1.83 -7.50
CA VAL A 81 -10.16 -0.85 -7.57
C VAL A 81 -9.25 -0.97 -6.36
N CYS A 82 -9.81 -1.03 -5.15
CA CYS A 82 -9.00 -1.10 -3.94
C CYS A 82 -8.17 -2.39 -3.88
N ARG A 83 -8.77 -3.54 -4.19
CA ARG A 83 -8.03 -4.83 -4.21
C ARG A 83 -6.88 -4.80 -5.22
N ARG A 84 -7.11 -4.26 -6.42
CA ARG A 84 -6.06 -4.15 -7.47
C ARG A 84 -4.92 -3.26 -7.03
N TYR A 85 -5.23 -2.11 -6.44
CA TYR A 85 -4.22 -1.16 -5.99
C TYR A 85 -3.42 -1.70 -4.80
N VAL A 86 -4.08 -2.27 -3.79
CA VAL A 86 -3.39 -2.88 -2.62
C VAL A 86 -2.49 -4.03 -3.07
N ALA A 87 -2.94 -4.89 -3.96
CA ALA A 87 -2.10 -5.98 -4.50
C ALA A 87 -0.87 -5.44 -5.25
N TYR A 88 -1.03 -4.37 -6.03
CA TYR A 88 0.08 -3.73 -6.72
C TYR A 88 1.07 -3.10 -5.73
N PHE A 89 0.57 -2.38 -4.73
CA PHE A 89 1.38 -1.76 -3.68
C PHE A 89 2.21 -2.80 -2.92
N LEU A 90 1.60 -3.91 -2.51
CA LEU A 90 2.31 -5.01 -1.83
C LEU A 90 3.36 -5.66 -2.73
N LYS A 91 3.05 -5.86 -4.03
CA LYS A 91 4.02 -6.40 -4.99
C LYS A 91 5.22 -5.45 -5.17
N LEU A 92 4.99 -4.14 -5.16
CA LEU A 92 6.05 -3.14 -5.26
C LEU A 92 6.99 -3.20 -4.05
N LEU A 93 6.41 -3.27 -2.85
CA LEU A 93 7.16 -3.46 -1.62
C LEU A 93 7.93 -4.79 -1.61
N ASP A 94 7.34 -5.87 -2.12
CA ASP A 94 7.98 -7.19 -2.18
C ASP A 94 9.06 -7.28 -3.27
N SER A 95 8.92 -6.62 -4.42
CA SER A 95 9.86 -6.74 -5.54
C SER A 95 11.26 -6.18 -5.27
N THR A 96 11.48 -5.50 -4.14
CA THR A 96 12.67 -4.68 -3.94
C THR A 96 13.63 -5.19 -2.87
N TYR A 97 13.40 -6.37 -2.30
CA TYR A 97 14.44 -7.06 -1.51
C TYR A 97 14.87 -8.42 -2.10
#